data_AF-A0A432Q3N1-F1
#
_entry.id   AF-A0A432Q3N1-F1
#
_cell.length_a   1.000
_cell.length_b   1.000
_cell.length_c   1.000
_cell.angle_alpha   90.00
_cell.angle_beta   90.00
_cell.angle_gamma   90.00
#
_symmetry.space_group_name_H-M   'P 1'
#
loop_
_entity.id
_entity.type
_entity.pdbx_description
1 polymer ?
#
loop_
_entity_poly.entity_id
_entity_poly.type
_entity_poly.pdbx_seq_one_letter_code
_entity_poly.pdbx_strand_id
1 'polypeptide(L)'
;MNVGSIWRKWDLHVHTPASYQHNFGFSDNEESEKYNGNIWDKYIDELEKIQDVAVIGITDYFSIEGYKKVLEYRQNGRLQNLDLILPNIEFRSKRNNS
;
A
#
# COMPACT_ATOMS: atom_id res chain seq x y z
N MET A 1 16.31 -13.00 27.22
CA MET A 1 16.06 -14.07 26.23
C MET A 1 16.79 -13.69 24.97
N ASN A 2 17.72 -14.51 24.48
CA ASN A 2 18.36 -14.26 23.20
C ASN A 2 17.42 -14.75 22.10
N VAL A 3 16.87 -13.84 21.31
CA VAL A 3 16.06 -14.18 20.15
C VAL A 3 17.02 -14.32 18.97
N GLY A 4 17.02 -15.49 18.32
CA GLY A 4 17.81 -15.72 17.11
C GLY A 4 17.25 -14.97 15.90
N SER A 5 17.82 -15.19 14.72
CA SER A 5 17.30 -14.63 13.47
C SER A 5 15.86 -15.10 13.21
N ILE A 6 14.95 -14.14 13.00
CA ILE A 6 13.54 -14.40 12.71
C ILE A 6 13.31 -14.21 11.22
N TRP A 7 12.69 -15.18 10.56
CA TRP A 7 12.23 -15.03 9.18
C TRP A 7 10.91 -14.24 9.13
N ARG A 8 10.80 -13.30 8.18
CA ARG A 8 9.60 -12.49 7.94
C ARG A 8 9.37 -12.39 6.44
N LYS A 9 8.11 -12.41 6.01
CA LYS A 9 7.73 -12.13 4.61
C LYS A 9 7.63 -10.62 4.37
N TRP A 10 8.18 -10.18 3.24
CA TRP A 10 8.25 -8.78 2.83
C TRP A 10 7.67 -8.68 1.42
N ASP A 11 6.75 -7.73 1.22
CA ASP A 11 6.20 -7.42 -0.11
C ASP A 11 6.58 -6.00 -0.50
N LEU A 12 7.62 -5.87 -1.33
CA LEU A 12 8.20 -4.57 -1.67
C LEU A 12 7.62 -3.94 -2.93
N HIS A 13 6.50 -4.44 -3.45
CA HIS A 13 5.89 -3.93 -4.69
C HIS A 13 4.37 -3.79 -4.55
N VAL A 14 3.93 -2.82 -3.76
CA VAL A 14 2.51 -2.50 -3.56
C VAL A 14 2.20 -1.11 -4.11
N HIS A 15 1.20 -0.98 -4.98
CA HIS A 15 0.69 0.31 -5.45
C HIS A 15 -0.43 0.85 -4.54
N THR A 16 -0.65 2.16 -4.59
CA THR A 16 -1.73 2.86 -3.89
C THR A 16 -2.71 3.53 -4.87
N PRO A 17 -3.87 4.02 -4.37
CA PRO A 17 -4.75 4.91 -5.11
C PRO A 17 -4.15 6.26 -5.53
N ALA A 18 -2.92 6.61 -5.12
CA ALA A 18 -2.21 7.79 -5.64
C ALA A 18 -1.38 7.46 -6.89
N SER A 19 -1.18 6.18 -7.21
CA SER A 19 -0.36 5.78 -8.35
C SER A 19 -0.99 6.25 -9.66
N TYR A 20 -0.21 6.86 -10.56
CA TYR A 20 -0.72 7.43 -11.80
C TYR A 20 -1.52 6.45 -12.67
N GLN A 21 -1.20 5.16 -12.59
CA GLN A 21 -1.90 4.10 -13.30
C GLN A 21 -2.33 3.03 -12.30
N HIS A 22 -3.62 2.99 -11.99
CA HIS A 22 -4.20 2.02 -11.09
C HIS A 22 -5.66 1.69 -11.46
N ASN A 23 -6.16 0.56 -10.95
CA ASN A 23 -7.56 0.16 -11.09
C ASN A 23 -8.28 0.10 -9.73
N PHE A 24 -7.89 0.92 -8.74
CA PHE A 24 -8.61 1.01 -7.47
C PHE A 24 -10.01 1.61 -7.69
N GLY A 25 -11.02 0.95 -7.13
CA GLY A 25 -12.41 1.37 -7.19
C GLY A 25 -13.28 0.52 -6.27
N PHE A 26 -14.57 0.80 -6.26
CA PHE A 26 -15.58 0.01 -5.56
C PHE A 26 -16.15 -1.07 -6.49
N SER A 27 -16.48 -2.24 -5.95
CA SER A 27 -17.07 -3.35 -6.72
C SER A 27 -18.49 -3.04 -7.16
N ASP A 28 -19.23 -2.30 -6.33
CA ASP A 28 -20.63 -1.97 -6.49
C ASP A 28 -20.99 -0.73 -5.65
N ASN A 29 -22.26 -0.31 -5.74
CA ASN A 29 -22.77 0.85 -5.01
C ASN A 29 -22.81 0.63 -3.50
N GLU A 30 -23.07 -0.60 -3.04
CA GLU A 30 -23.14 -0.92 -1.61
C GLU A 30 -21.76 -0.74 -0.95
N GLU A 31 -20.71 -1.21 -1.60
CA GLU A 31 -19.34 -1.01 -1.13
C GLU A 31 -18.92 0.46 -1.20
N SER A 32 -19.32 1.19 -2.25
CA SER A 32 -19.09 2.63 -2.33
C SER A 32 -19.76 3.37 -1.17
N GLU A 33 -21.00 3.02 -0.83
CA GLU A 33 -21.73 3.61 0.30
C GLU A 33 -21.07 3.27 1.64
N LYS A 34 -20.63 2.02 1.84
CA LYS A 34 -19.90 1.58 3.05
C LYS A 34 -18.72 2.49 3.36
N TYR A 35 -18.00 2.94 2.33
CA TYR A 35 -16.82 3.78 2.47
C TYR A 35 -17.10 5.27 2.23
N ASN A 36 -18.37 5.68 2.07
CA ASN A 36 -18.75 7.04 1.69
C ASN A 36 -18.00 7.55 0.45
N GLY A 37 -17.72 6.66 -0.50
CA GLY A 37 -16.91 6.95 -1.69
C GLY A 37 -15.42 7.17 -1.44
N ASN A 38 -14.92 6.99 -0.21
CA ASN A 38 -13.51 7.16 0.11
C ASN A 38 -12.68 5.90 -0.19
N ILE A 39 -12.03 5.88 -1.36
CA ILE A 39 -11.21 4.74 -1.78
C ILE A 39 -10.02 4.47 -0.85
N TRP A 40 -9.53 5.49 -0.13
CA TRP A 40 -8.40 5.32 0.79
C TRP A 40 -8.80 4.52 2.02
N ASP A 41 -9.98 4.73 2.57
CA ASP A 41 -10.44 3.95 3.74
C ASP A 41 -10.61 2.49 3.36
N LYS A 42 -11.14 2.20 2.17
CA LYS A 42 -11.16 0.84 1.61
C LYS A 42 -9.76 0.26 1.48
N TYR A 43 -8.85 0.99 0.86
CA TYR A 43 -7.48 0.52 0.64
C TYR A 43 -6.76 0.19 1.96
N ILE A 44 -6.89 1.06 2.97
CA ILE A 44 -6.28 0.87 4.29
C ILE A 44 -6.93 -0.31 5.02
N ASP A 45 -8.25 -0.48 4.94
CA ASP A 45 -8.95 -1.66 5.47
C ASP A 45 -8.42 -2.96 4.83
N GLU A 46 -8.22 -3.00 3.51
CA GLU A 46 -7.67 -4.19 2.85
C GLU A 46 -6.23 -4.47 3.28
N LEU A 47 -5.39 -3.43 3.45
CA LEU A 47 -4.03 -3.59 3.97
C LEU A 47 -4.01 -4.15 5.39
N GLU A 48 -4.97 -3.78 6.24
CA GLU A 48 -5.06 -4.28 7.62
C GLU A 48 -5.48 -5.75 7.71
N LYS A 49 -6.10 -6.30 6.66
CA LYS A 49 -6.45 -7.73 6.59
C LYS A 49 -5.25 -8.63 6.31
N ILE A 50 -4.12 -8.07 5.89
CA ILE A 50 -2.90 -8.83 5.61
C ILE A 50 -2.27 -9.29 6.93
N GLN A 51 -2.11 -10.60 7.11
CA GLN A 51 -1.62 -11.20 8.37
C GLN A 51 -0.23 -11.82 8.27
N ASP A 52 0.26 -12.12 7.06
CA ASP A 52 1.48 -12.91 6.86
C ASP A 52 2.63 -12.14 6.20
N VAL A 53 2.51 -10.80 6.13
CA VAL A 53 3.52 -9.87 5.61
C VAL A 53 3.84 -8.87 6.72
N ALA A 54 5.13 -8.76 7.05
CA ALA A 54 5.58 -7.84 8.09
C ALA A 54 5.99 -6.47 7.51
N VAL A 55 6.45 -6.44 6.27
CA VAL A 55 7.00 -5.23 5.64
C VAL A 55 6.40 -5.05 4.27
N ILE A 56 5.96 -3.83 3.97
CA ILE A 56 5.54 -3.45 2.61
C ILE A 56 6.38 -2.31 2.03
N GLY A 57 6.56 -2.32 0.71
CA GLY A 57 7.13 -1.22 -0.06
C GLY A 57 6.07 -0.57 -0.94
N ILE A 58 5.74 0.69 -0.64
CA ILE A 58 4.80 1.48 -1.45
C ILE A 58 5.53 1.98 -2.69
N THR A 59 5.15 1.45 -3.85
CA THR A 59 5.92 1.53 -5.11
C THR A 59 5.10 2.24 -6.20
N ASP A 60 4.62 3.45 -5.92
CA ASP A 60 3.81 4.20 -6.89
C ASP A 60 4.63 4.69 -8.10
N TYR A 61 3.95 4.89 -9.22
CA TYR A 61 4.60 5.41 -10.43
C TYR A 61 5.03 6.85 -10.24
N PHE A 62 6.34 7.10 -10.35
CA PHE A 62 6.98 8.42 -10.34
C PHE A 62 6.64 9.33 -9.14
N SER A 63 6.13 8.78 -8.04
CA SER A 63 5.62 9.55 -6.91
C SER A 63 5.78 8.79 -5.59
N ILE A 64 5.87 9.54 -4.48
CA ILE A 64 5.80 9.01 -3.11
C ILE A 64 4.57 9.52 -2.35
N GLU A 65 3.62 10.16 -3.04
CA GLU A 65 2.43 10.75 -2.38
C GLU A 65 1.55 9.68 -1.73
N GLY A 66 1.44 8.50 -2.34
CA GLY A 66 0.71 7.39 -1.71
C GLY A 66 1.40 6.87 -0.45
N TYR A 67 2.73 6.80 -0.44
CA TYR A 67 3.50 6.46 0.75
C TYR A 67 3.24 7.46 1.89
N LYS A 68 3.28 8.77 1.60
CA LYS A 68 2.98 9.81 2.60
C LYS A 68 1.58 9.65 3.17
N LYS A 69 0.58 9.42 2.31
CA LYS A 69 -0.80 9.22 2.75
C LYS A 69 -0.97 7.97 3.62
N VAL A 70 -0.34 6.85 3.25
CA VAL A 70 -0.31 5.63 4.08
C VAL A 70 0.35 5.92 5.44
N LEU A 71 1.40 6.74 5.48
CA LEU A 71 2.05 7.14 6.72
C LEU A 71 1.14 8.01 7.60
N GLU A 72 0.34 8.91 7.02
CA GLU A 72 -0.67 9.69 7.76
C GLU A 72 -1.69 8.77 8.45
N TYR A 73 -2.22 7.75 7.74
CA TYR A 73 -3.11 6.75 8.35
C TYR A 73 -2.42 6.01 9.50
N ARG A 74 -1.16 5.62 9.33
CA ARG A 74 -0.38 4.94 10.38
C ARG A 74 -0.13 5.82 11.59
N GLN A 75 0.17 7.10 11.39
CA GLN A 75 0.33 8.09 12.47
C GLN A 75 -0.97 8.29 13.26
N ASN A 76 -2.13 8.10 12.61
CA ASN A 76 -3.45 8.11 13.23
C ASN A 76 -3.86 6.75 13.83
N GLY A 77 -2.93 5.81 13.99
CA GLY A 77 -3.14 4.55 14.70
C GLY A 77 -3.59 3.35 13.85
N ARG A 78 -3.69 3.51 12.53
CA ARG A 78 -3.99 2.39 11.60
C ARG A 78 -2.73 1.59 11.24
N LEU A 79 -2.90 0.47 10.54
CA LEU A 79 -1.81 -0.33 9.96
C LEU A 79 -0.79 -0.89 10.98
N GLN A 80 -1.26 -1.23 12.18
CA GLN A 80 -0.41 -1.82 13.23
C GLN A 80 -0.03 -3.28 12.94
N ASN A 81 -0.63 -3.90 11.93
CA ASN A 81 -0.29 -5.24 11.45
C ASN A 81 1.05 -5.28 10.69
N LEU A 82 1.62 -4.13 10.33
CA LEU A 82 2.87 -4.01 9.55
C LEU A 82 4.01 -3.47 10.42
N ASP A 83 5.09 -4.24 10.56
CA ASP A 83 6.30 -3.82 11.26
C ASP A 83 6.92 -2.57 10.62
N LEU A 84 6.98 -2.51 9.28
CA LEU A 84 7.63 -1.44 8.53
C LEU A 84 6.92 -1.14 7.20
N ILE A 85 6.87 0.14 6.83
CA ILE A 85 6.38 0.61 5.52
C ILE A 85 7.50 1.43 4.89
N LEU A 86 7.95 1.04 3.70
CA LEU A 86 9.05 1.67 2.98
C LEU A 86 8.54 2.50 1.78
N PRO A 87 9.17 3.65 1.49
CA PRO A 87 8.95 4.37 0.25
C PRO A 87 9.75 3.75 -0.89
N ASN A 88 9.10 3.45 -2.01
CA ASN A 88 9.68 3.00 -3.27
C ASN A 88 9.14 3.86 -4.43
N ILE A 89 9.82 3.84 -5.58
CA ILE A 89 9.37 4.54 -6.80
C ILE A 89 9.49 3.57 -7.97
N GLU A 90 8.40 3.34 -8.71
CA GLU A 90 8.44 2.56 -9.94
C GLU A 90 8.74 3.44 -11.15
N PHE A 91 9.77 3.05 -11.92
CA PHE A 91 10.08 3.62 -13.22
C PHE A 91 9.75 2.62 -14.32
N ARG A 92 8.92 3.02 -15.29
CA ARG A 92 8.65 2.24 -16.50
C ARG A 92 9.28 2.93 -17.70
N SER A 93 10.25 2.27 -18.33
CA SER A 93 10.84 2.70 -19.60
C SER A 93 10.38 1.80 -20.73
N LYS A 94 10.01 2.38 -21.87
CA LYS A 94 9.76 1.64 -23.11
C LYS A 94 10.99 1.79 -24.00
N ARG A 95 11.54 0.66 -24.48
CA ARG A 95 12.58 0.68 -25.51
C ARG A 95 11.89 0.97 -26.84
N ASN A 96 12.21 2.10 -27.45
CA ASN A 96 11.82 2.35 -28.83
C ASN A 96 12.74 1.52 -29.72
N ASN A 97 12.22 0.48 -30.35
CA ASN A 97 12.95 -0.20 -31.42
C ASN A 97 12.82 0.68 -32.67
N SER A 98 13.86 1.47 -32.93
CA SER A 98 14.11 2.14 -34.21
C SER A 98 14.51 1.13 -35.28
#